data_AF-A0A226DTZ1-F1
#
_entry.id   AF-A0A226DTZ1-F1
#
_cell.length_a   1.000
_cell.length_b   1.000
_cell.length_c   1.000
_cell.angle_alpha   90.00
_cell.angle_beta   90.00
_cell.angle_gamma   90.00
#
_symmetry.space_group_name_H-M   'P 1'
#
loop_
_entity.id
_entity.type
_entity.pdbx_description
1 polymer ?
#
loop_
_entity_poly.entity_id
_entity_poly.type
_entity_poly.pdbx_seq_one_letter_code
_entity_poly.pdbx_strand_id
1 'polypeptide(L)'
;MWHIEGLLHLRACVESIQRNSLRCAYFVEWDNKLEKAVPLKSSTRQYRAFQSFAVFCTLIIQPIFFLRCYQIAKWSSDMVPPLSYYSAVTGTILLVMVLPYLWFFAKDANVLKFITFLYQIIKLDKQFHDLLPIIVITKKPRNHLGNLTNLGNLLTLTINYTSPAIITLISFSENAPVYGFIIYALSVAISGVVVFRFWNNILLKKDVSFQKTIQIYKQLKLMTILVQEIGHNLVSMCLHHAYCVIISTMAMYHFILQFTKGNQVSVLVTLPTVLTFLLATGFEMLAICEIAKATTASKEILRKLLTNHENDKYRRRVVRSLLPNSISLEFVDSVDTIRNGIGMVYFLRYADRVQSYTSTWLLATKHNQ
;
A
#
# COMPACT_ATOMS: atom_id res chain seq x y z
N MET A 1 27.94 -21.12 -2.86
CA MET A 1 27.21 -21.86 -1.80
C MET A 1 25.82 -21.24 -1.59
N TRP A 2 25.70 -19.92 -1.64
CA TRP A 2 24.43 -19.25 -1.36
C TRP A 2 23.35 -19.50 -2.43
N HIS A 3 23.72 -19.75 -3.69
CA HIS A 3 22.73 -20.13 -4.72
C HIS A 3 21.96 -21.43 -4.40
N ILE A 4 22.54 -22.36 -3.61
CA ILE A 4 21.85 -23.59 -3.19
C ILE A 4 20.98 -23.31 -1.95
N GLU A 5 21.60 -22.82 -0.87
CA GLU A 5 20.89 -22.57 0.39
C GLU A 5 19.80 -21.49 0.21
N GLY A 6 20.01 -20.51 -0.65
CA GLY A 6 19.08 -19.42 -0.94
C GLY A 6 17.83 -19.93 -1.67
N LEU A 7 17.98 -20.90 -2.57
CA LEU A 7 16.84 -21.59 -3.19
C LEU A 7 16.04 -22.39 -2.16
N LEU A 8 16.72 -23.04 -1.20
CA LEU A 8 16.05 -23.77 -0.11
C LEU A 8 15.25 -22.83 0.79
N HIS A 9 15.81 -21.68 1.18
CA HIS A 9 15.06 -20.68 1.96
C HIS A 9 13.91 -20.06 1.18
N LEU A 10 14.09 -19.80 -0.11
CA LEU A 10 13.02 -19.30 -0.97
C LEU A 10 11.87 -20.30 -1.02
N ARG A 11 12.16 -21.59 -1.23
CA ARG A 11 11.17 -22.65 -1.21
C ARG A 11 10.42 -22.69 0.13
N ALA A 12 11.15 -22.69 1.24
CA ALA A 12 10.56 -22.69 2.58
C ALA A 12 9.68 -21.45 2.84
N CYS A 13 10.09 -20.28 2.34
CA CYS A 13 9.32 -19.06 2.42
C CYS A 13 8.02 -19.14 1.60
N VAL A 14 8.08 -19.66 0.37
CA VAL A 14 6.90 -19.88 -0.48
C VAL A 14 5.92 -20.85 0.20
N GLU A 15 6.41 -21.97 0.71
CA GLU A 15 5.58 -22.95 1.43
C GLU A 15 4.98 -22.37 2.72
N SER A 16 5.73 -21.53 3.44
CA SER A 16 5.25 -20.81 4.62
C SER A 16 4.11 -19.83 4.28
N ILE A 17 4.26 -19.00 3.23
CA ILE A 17 3.22 -18.09 2.75
C ILE A 17 1.96 -18.88 2.37
N GLN A 18 2.13 -19.99 1.65
CA GLN A 18 1.03 -20.86 1.27
C GLN A 18 0.32 -21.47 2.48
N ARG A 19 1.06 -21.97 3.47
CA ARG A 19 0.49 -22.56 4.68
C ARG A 19 -0.24 -21.52 5.52
N ASN A 20 0.36 -20.35 5.75
CA ASN A 20 -0.21 -19.28 6.57
C ASN A 20 -1.45 -18.66 5.94
N SER A 21 -1.56 -18.72 4.61
CA SER A 21 -2.76 -18.32 3.87
C SER A 21 -3.77 -19.44 3.67
N LEU A 22 -3.58 -20.61 4.31
CA LEU A 22 -4.38 -21.83 4.11
C LEU A 22 -4.53 -22.19 2.61
N ARG A 23 -3.49 -21.90 1.82
CA ARG A 23 -3.43 -22.07 0.36
C ARG A 23 -4.56 -21.35 -0.36
N CYS A 24 -5.10 -20.29 0.24
CA CYS A 24 -6.19 -19.51 -0.33
C CYS A 24 -5.72 -18.18 -0.91
N ALA A 25 -4.68 -17.56 -0.35
CA ALA A 25 -4.25 -16.21 -0.71
C ALA A 25 -2.72 -16.09 -0.74
N TYR A 26 -2.11 -16.46 -1.87
CA TYR A 26 -0.66 -16.36 -2.10
C TYR A 26 -0.34 -15.97 -3.55
N PHE A 27 0.92 -15.63 -3.82
CA PHE A 27 1.34 -15.07 -5.12
C PHE A 27 2.48 -15.79 -5.84
N VAL A 28 3.17 -16.70 -5.15
CA VAL A 28 4.22 -17.55 -5.73
C VAL A 28 3.90 -19.00 -5.44
N GLU A 29 4.19 -19.85 -6.40
CA GLU A 29 4.18 -21.30 -6.23
C GLU A 29 5.57 -21.86 -6.50
N TRP A 30 5.92 -22.94 -5.81
CA TRP A 30 7.16 -23.66 -6.08
C TRP A 30 6.87 -24.78 -7.10
N ASP A 31 7.46 -24.69 -8.29
CA ASP A 31 7.39 -25.74 -9.30
C ASP A 31 8.46 -26.80 -9.01
N ASN A 32 8.02 -27.96 -8.51
CA ASN A 32 8.91 -29.08 -8.20
C ASN A 32 9.62 -29.67 -9.43
N LYS A 33 9.06 -29.52 -10.64
CA LYS A 33 9.68 -30.04 -11.87
C LYS A 33 10.78 -29.13 -12.37
N LEU A 34 10.59 -27.83 -12.19
CA LEU A 34 11.53 -26.79 -12.63
C LEU A 34 12.46 -26.32 -11.51
N GLU A 35 12.29 -26.86 -10.29
CA GLU A 35 12.97 -26.48 -9.04
C GLU A 35 13.02 -24.96 -8.83
N LYS A 36 11.90 -24.29 -9.12
CA LYS A 36 11.86 -22.84 -9.17
C LYS A 36 10.55 -22.26 -8.67
N ALA A 37 10.64 -21.13 -7.98
CA ALA A 37 9.53 -20.23 -7.73
C ALA A 37 8.98 -19.70 -9.06
N VAL A 38 7.71 -19.97 -9.31
CA VAL A 38 6.98 -19.44 -10.44
C VAL A 38 5.91 -18.47 -9.95
N PRO A 39 5.72 -17.31 -10.61
CA PRO A 39 4.60 -16.45 -10.29
C PRO A 39 3.32 -17.24 -10.57
N LEU A 40 2.36 -17.16 -9.65
CA LEU A 40 1.03 -17.61 -9.98
C LEU A 40 0.51 -16.79 -11.14
N LYS A 41 -0.10 -17.45 -12.14
CA LYS A 41 -0.78 -16.73 -13.20
C LYS A 41 -1.84 -15.84 -12.56
N SER A 42 -1.94 -14.59 -13.02
CA SER A 42 -2.93 -13.64 -12.52
C SER A 42 -4.39 -14.09 -12.67
N SER A 43 -4.64 -15.10 -13.51
CA SER A 43 -5.94 -15.75 -13.66
C SER A 43 -6.30 -16.71 -12.52
N THR A 44 -5.34 -17.16 -11.70
CA THR A 44 -5.58 -18.12 -10.62
C THR A 44 -6.41 -17.50 -9.49
N ARG A 45 -7.26 -18.33 -8.87
CA ARG A 45 -8.12 -17.91 -7.76
C ARG A 45 -7.29 -17.42 -6.56
N GLN A 46 -6.18 -18.11 -6.29
CA GLN A 46 -5.29 -17.86 -5.15
C GLN A 46 -4.62 -16.50 -5.24
N TYR A 47 -4.11 -16.14 -6.43
CA TYR A 47 -3.50 -14.84 -6.62
C TYR A 47 -4.50 -13.70 -6.51
N ARG A 48 -5.70 -13.87 -7.08
CA ARG A 48 -6.77 -12.87 -6.95
C ARG A 48 -7.22 -12.71 -5.49
N ALA A 49 -7.29 -13.79 -4.73
CA ALA A 49 -7.59 -13.72 -3.30
C ALA A 49 -6.48 -12.98 -2.53
N PHE A 50 -5.21 -13.19 -2.87
CA PHE A 50 -4.10 -12.40 -2.32
C PHE A 50 -4.22 -10.91 -2.65
N GLN A 51 -4.55 -10.56 -3.89
CA GLN A 51 -4.80 -9.17 -4.30
C GLN A 51 -5.96 -8.55 -3.51
N SER A 52 -7.08 -9.28 -3.39
CA SER A 52 -8.23 -8.84 -2.58
C SER A 52 -7.87 -8.69 -1.11
N PHE A 53 -7.04 -9.57 -0.56
CA PHE A 53 -6.55 -9.47 0.81
C PHE A 53 -5.72 -8.20 1.02
N ALA A 54 -4.79 -7.88 0.11
CA ALA A 54 -4.01 -6.63 0.19
C ALA A 54 -4.92 -5.38 0.18
N VAL A 55 -5.93 -5.37 -0.69
CA VAL A 55 -6.94 -4.29 -0.76
C VAL A 55 -7.76 -4.23 0.54
N PHE A 56 -8.22 -5.37 1.05
CA PHE A 56 -8.97 -5.46 2.30
C PHE A 56 -8.14 -4.96 3.49
N CYS A 57 -6.88 -5.36 3.60
CA CYS A 57 -5.98 -4.85 4.64
C CYS A 57 -5.84 -3.32 4.58
N THR A 58 -5.83 -2.76 3.37
CA THR A 58 -5.65 -1.31 3.14
C THR A 58 -6.91 -0.52 3.45
N LEU A 59 -8.03 -0.92 2.87
CA LEU A 59 -9.27 -0.14 2.93
C LEU A 59 -10.06 -0.39 4.20
N ILE A 60 -9.91 -1.58 4.76
CA ILE A 60 -10.70 -2.03 5.89
C ILE A 60 -9.81 -2.05 7.11
N ILE A 61 -8.82 -2.94 7.17
CA ILE A 61 -8.03 -3.19 8.38
C ILE A 61 -7.25 -1.95 8.85
N GLN A 62 -6.62 -1.23 7.95
CA GLN A 62 -5.78 -0.09 8.33
C GLN A 62 -6.56 1.07 9.00
N PRO A 63 -7.69 1.54 8.45
CA PRO A 63 -8.55 2.49 9.15
C PRO A 63 -9.00 2.04 10.54
N ILE A 64 -9.24 0.74 10.76
CA ILE A 64 -9.58 0.19 12.08
C ILE A 64 -8.50 0.51 13.10
N PHE A 65 -7.27 0.17 12.74
CA PHE A 65 -6.12 0.28 13.62
C PHE A 65 -5.88 1.75 13.97
N PHE A 66 -5.98 2.64 12.98
CA PHE A 66 -5.92 4.09 13.23
C PHE A 66 -7.07 4.61 14.09
N LEU A 67 -8.31 4.19 13.83
CA LEU A 67 -9.46 4.59 14.63
C LEU A 67 -9.31 4.12 16.08
N ARG A 68 -8.80 2.90 16.29
CA ARG A 68 -8.55 2.36 17.63
C ARG A 68 -7.43 3.11 18.35
N CYS A 69 -6.33 3.42 17.67
CA CYS A 69 -5.28 4.28 18.21
C CYS A 69 -5.82 5.66 18.61
N TYR A 70 -6.69 6.25 17.79
CA TYR A 70 -7.35 7.51 18.10
C TYR A 70 -8.28 7.42 19.32
N GLN A 71 -9.10 6.38 19.40
CA GLN A 71 -9.98 6.14 20.57
C GLN A 71 -9.16 6.03 21.85
N ILE A 72 -8.09 5.24 21.82
CA ILE A 72 -7.18 5.06 22.96
C ILE A 72 -6.52 6.38 23.35
N ALA A 73 -6.07 7.18 22.37
CA ALA A 73 -5.47 8.48 22.64
C ALA A 73 -6.44 9.50 23.25
N LYS A 74 -7.75 9.35 23.02
CA LYS A 74 -8.79 10.25 23.53
C LYS A 74 -9.29 9.87 24.92
N TRP A 75 -9.15 8.61 25.33
CA TRP A 75 -9.60 8.14 26.64
C TRP A 75 -8.60 8.55 27.74
N SER A 76 -9.08 8.77 28.97
CA SER A 76 -8.19 9.05 30.10
C SER A 76 -7.25 7.86 30.32
N SER A 77 -5.97 8.15 30.64
CA SER A 77 -4.92 7.13 30.79
C SER A 77 -5.29 6.02 31.77
N ASP A 78 -6.14 6.34 32.74
CA ASP A 78 -6.52 5.44 33.83
C ASP A 78 -7.53 4.37 33.39
N MET A 79 -8.19 4.54 32.23
CA MET A 79 -9.22 3.61 31.74
C MET A 79 -8.74 2.64 30.65
N VAL A 80 -7.56 2.85 30.07
CA VAL A 80 -7.06 1.97 29.00
C VAL A 80 -5.95 1.06 29.53
N PRO A 81 -6.13 -0.26 29.51
CA PRO A 81 -5.06 -1.19 29.87
C PRO A 81 -3.81 -0.93 29.00
N PRO A 82 -2.60 -0.82 29.59
CA PRO A 82 -1.36 -0.54 28.83
C PRO A 82 -1.15 -1.50 27.66
N LEU A 83 -1.56 -2.76 27.83
CA LEU A 83 -1.48 -3.78 26.78
C LEU A 83 -2.30 -3.42 25.53
N SER A 84 -3.47 -2.81 25.69
CA SER A 84 -4.34 -2.36 24.59
C SER A 84 -3.71 -1.20 23.81
N TYR A 85 -3.04 -0.29 24.54
CA TYR A 85 -2.28 0.81 23.93
C TYR A 85 -1.14 0.27 23.07
N TYR A 86 -0.28 -0.56 23.66
CA TYR A 86 0.88 -1.11 22.95
C TYR A 86 0.46 -2.02 21.80
N SER A 87 -0.59 -2.82 21.94
CA SER A 87 -1.08 -3.68 20.85
C SER A 87 -1.64 -2.86 19.69
N ALA A 88 -2.41 -1.80 19.95
CA ALA A 88 -2.96 -0.94 18.92
C ALA A 88 -1.85 -0.17 18.18
N VAL A 89 -0.92 0.44 18.92
CA VAL A 89 0.20 1.20 18.32
C VAL A 89 1.13 0.27 17.54
N THR A 90 1.57 -0.83 18.15
CA THR A 90 2.47 -1.80 17.49
C THR A 90 1.80 -2.44 16.28
N GLY A 91 0.52 -2.82 16.40
CA GLY A 91 -0.24 -3.37 15.29
C GLY A 91 -0.43 -2.37 14.14
N THR A 92 -0.66 -1.09 14.45
CA THR A 92 -0.73 -0.03 13.44
C THR A 92 0.62 0.15 12.73
N ILE A 93 1.72 0.19 13.48
CA ILE A 93 3.08 0.30 12.93
C ILE A 93 3.39 -0.91 12.03
N LEU A 94 3.13 -2.13 12.50
CA LEU A 94 3.33 -3.36 11.72
C LEU A 94 2.50 -3.35 10.44
N LEU A 95 1.23 -2.94 10.52
CA LEU A 95 0.35 -2.88 9.38
C LEU A 95 0.84 -1.87 8.34
N VAL A 96 1.24 -0.67 8.79
CA VAL A 96 1.84 0.36 7.92
C VAL A 96 3.13 -0.14 7.27
N MET A 97 3.94 -0.94 7.96
CA MET A 97 5.16 -1.54 7.40
C MET A 97 4.86 -2.66 6.38
N VAL A 98 3.85 -3.49 6.62
CA VAL A 98 3.55 -4.69 5.79
C VAL A 98 2.75 -4.35 4.53
N LEU A 99 1.85 -3.38 4.62
CA LEU A 99 0.92 -3.03 3.54
C LEU A 99 1.59 -2.69 2.19
N PRO A 100 2.72 -1.96 2.15
CA PRO A 100 3.42 -1.68 0.90
C PRO A 100 3.93 -2.95 0.21
N TYR A 101 4.42 -3.93 0.97
CA TYR A 101 4.87 -5.21 0.42
C TYR A 101 3.70 -6.01 -0.15
N LEU A 102 2.55 -6.03 0.55
CA LEU A 102 1.34 -6.65 0.04
C LEU A 102 0.92 -6.02 -1.31
N TRP A 103 0.96 -4.69 -1.42
CA TRP A 103 0.66 -3.98 -2.67
C TRP A 103 1.69 -4.23 -3.78
N PHE A 104 2.97 -4.36 -3.42
CA PHE A 104 4.02 -4.69 -4.37
C PHE A 104 3.75 -6.06 -5.00
N PHE A 105 3.51 -7.09 -4.19
CA PHE A 105 3.24 -8.45 -4.65
C PHE A 105 1.83 -8.63 -5.24
N ALA A 106 0.90 -7.70 -4.97
CA ALA A 106 -0.42 -7.70 -5.59
C ALA A 106 -0.38 -7.36 -7.10
N LYS A 107 0.77 -6.97 -7.66
CA LYS A 107 0.94 -6.71 -9.11
C LYS A 107 1.71 -7.84 -9.79
N ASP A 108 1.11 -8.47 -10.79
CA ASP A 108 1.68 -9.67 -11.46
C ASP A 108 3.06 -9.37 -12.06
N ALA A 109 3.17 -8.24 -12.76
CA ALA A 109 4.44 -7.76 -13.31
C ALA A 109 5.52 -7.57 -12.23
N ASN A 110 5.16 -7.19 -11.01
CA ASN A 110 6.11 -7.04 -9.92
C ASN A 110 6.52 -8.38 -9.32
N VAL A 111 5.59 -9.33 -9.22
CA VAL A 111 5.93 -10.70 -8.81
C VAL A 111 6.89 -11.32 -9.82
N LEU A 112 6.60 -11.19 -11.12
CA LEU A 112 7.47 -11.67 -12.18
C LEU A 112 8.83 -10.99 -12.13
N LYS A 113 8.87 -9.65 -11.97
CA LYS A 113 10.13 -8.91 -11.80
C LYS A 113 10.90 -9.38 -10.58
N PHE A 114 10.24 -9.51 -9.42
CA PHE A 114 10.85 -9.98 -8.18
C PHE A 114 11.48 -11.36 -8.35
N ILE A 115 10.73 -12.31 -8.93
CA ILE A 115 11.21 -13.66 -9.22
C ILE A 115 12.38 -13.61 -10.21
N THR A 116 12.27 -12.80 -11.27
CA THR A 116 13.35 -12.64 -12.27
C THR A 116 14.61 -12.08 -11.63
N PHE A 117 14.50 -11.02 -10.83
CA PHE A 117 15.62 -10.44 -10.10
C PHE A 117 16.25 -11.44 -9.15
N LEU A 118 15.44 -12.18 -8.41
CA LEU A 118 15.91 -13.21 -7.50
C LEU A 118 16.70 -14.30 -8.25
N TYR A 119 16.22 -14.73 -9.42
CA TYR A 119 16.95 -15.68 -10.27
C TYR A 119 18.23 -15.09 -10.86
N GLN A 120 18.24 -13.82 -11.27
CA GLN A 120 19.46 -13.17 -11.74
C GLN A 120 20.51 -13.08 -10.61
N ILE A 121 20.09 -12.78 -9.39
CA ILE A 121 20.96 -12.77 -8.21
C ILE A 121 21.55 -14.17 -7.97
N ILE A 122 20.72 -15.21 -8.00
CA ILE A 122 21.15 -16.60 -7.82
C ILE A 122 22.12 -17.02 -8.94
N LYS A 123 21.83 -16.65 -10.19
CA LYS A 123 22.71 -16.91 -11.34
C LYS A 123 24.04 -16.20 -11.21
N LEU A 124 24.03 -14.94 -10.76
CA LEU A 124 25.23 -14.15 -10.53
C LEU A 124 26.09 -14.75 -9.41
N ASP A 125 25.49 -15.17 -8.29
CA ASP A 125 26.20 -15.90 -7.22
C ASP A 125 26.88 -17.17 -7.75
N LYS A 126 26.17 -17.92 -8.60
CA LYS A 126 26.74 -19.10 -9.27
C LYS A 126 27.93 -18.74 -10.16
N GLN A 127 27.80 -17.70 -11.00
CA GLN A 127 28.90 -17.25 -11.86
C GLN A 127 30.12 -16.78 -11.05
N PHE A 128 29.91 -16.05 -9.96
CA PHE A 128 31.01 -15.69 -9.05
C PHE A 128 31.66 -16.91 -8.43
N HIS A 129 30.85 -17.91 -8.05
CA HIS A 129 31.38 -19.16 -7.51
C HIS A 129 32.24 -19.91 -8.55
N ASP A 130 31.81 -19.94 -9.81
CA ASP A 130 32.53 -20.61 -10.91
C ASP A 130 33.81 -19.86 -11.32
N LEU A 131 33.82 -18.53 -11.22
CA LEU A 131 34.96 -17.67 -11.57
C LEU A 131 36.04 -17.62 -10.49
N LEU A 132 35.70 -17.87 -9.22
CA LEU A 132 36.68 -17.90 -8.14
C LEU A 132 37.56 -19.13 -8.31
N PRO A 133 38.87 -18.98 -8.63
CA PRO A 133 39.73 -20.12 -8.84
C PRO A 133 39.75 -20.97 -7.56
N ILE A 134 39.55 -22.29 -7.73
CA ILE A 134 39.59 -23.32 -6.68
C ILE A 134 40.81 -23.15 -5.75
N ILE A 135 41.88 -22.54 -6.27
CA ILE A 135 43.16 -22.28 -5.62
C ILE A 135 43.08 -21.25 -4.46
N VAL A 136 42.13 -20.31 -4.48
CA VAL A 136 42.03 -19.25 -3.43
C VAL A 136 41.22 -19.72 -2.21
N ILE A 137 40.50 -20.84 -2.30
CA ILE A 137 39.86 -21.48 -1.12
C ILE A 137 40.92 -22.29 -0.36
N THR A 138 41.94 -21.58 0.12
CA THR A 138 42.84 -22.06 1.16
C THR A 138 42.00 -22.42 2.40
N LYS A 139 42.36 -23.50 3.10
CA LYS A 139 41.68 -24.21 4.21
C LYS A 139 41.25 -23.36 5.45
N LYS A 140 41.03 -22.04 5.35
CA LYS A 140 40.49 -21.22 6.45
C LYS A 140 39.03 -21.58 6.77
N PRO A 141 38.58 -21.37 8.01
CA PRO A 141 37.77 -22.33 8.73
C PRO A 141 36.32 -22.34 8.26
N ARG A 142 35.93 -23.48 7.69
CA ARG A 142 34.57 -23.93 7.40
C ARG A 142 33.58 -23.67 8.55
N ASN A 143 34.07 -23.55 9.78
CA ASN A 143 33.29 -23.35 11.01
C ASN A 143 32.57 -21.99 11.07
N HIS A 144 33.16 -20.90 10.55
CA HIS A 144 32.51 -19.57 10.64
C HIS A 144 31.33 -19.45 9.68
N LEU A 145 31.46 -19.96 8.46
CA LEU A 145 30.37 -19.95 7.47
C LEU A 145 29.23 -20.86 7.93
N GLY A 146 29.56 -22.04 8.49
CA GLY A 146 28.56 -22.95 9.08
C GLY A 146 27.75 -22.31 10.20
N ASN A 147 28.38 -21.53 11.09
CA ASN A 147 27.67 -20.83 12.16
C ASN A 147 26.71 -19.75 11.62
N LEU A 148 27.09 -19.04 10.55
CA LEU A 148 26.24 -18.01 9.94
C LEU A 148 25.01 -18.64 9.26
N THR A 149 25.20 -19.75 8.53
CA THR A 149 24.12 -20.52 7.92
C THR A 149 23.18 -21.08 8.99
N ASN A 150 23.71 -21.63 10.08
CA ASN A 150 22.90 -22.14 11.20
C ASN A 150 22.06 -21.03 11.86
N LEU A 151 22.61 -19.83 12.04
CA LEU A 151 21.87 -18.69 12.55
C LEU A 151 20.76 -18.24 11.58
N GLY A 152 21.05 -18.18 10.27
CA GLY A 152 20.06 -17.87 9.24
C GLY A 152 18.91 -18.88 9.20
N ASN A 153 19.24 -20.17 9.33
CA ASN A 153 18.26 -21.25 9.43
C ASN A 153 17.38 -21.11 10.67
N LEU A 154 17.97 -20.85 11.85
CA LEU A 154 17.24 -20.67 13.09
C LEU A 154 16.29 -19.47 13.00
N LEU A 155 16.77 -18.31 12.53
CA LEU A 155 15.94 -17.11 12.36
C LEU A 155 14.78 -17.37 11.39
N THR A 156 15.05 -18.02 10.26
CA THR A 156 14.02 -18.36 9.27
C THR A 156 12.98 -19.31 9.85
N LEU A 157 13.40 -20.31 10.62
CA LEU A 157 12.50 -21.24 11.31
C LEU A 157 11.64 -20.50 12.33
N THR A 158 12.25 -19.71 13.22
CA THR A 158 11.52 -18.95 14.24
C THR A 158 10.49 -18.05 13.57
N ILE A 159 10.89 -17.21 12.61
CA ILE A 159 9.98 -16.28 11.94
C ILE A 159 8.83 -17.02 11.25
N ASN A 160 9.10 -18.11 10.53
CA ASN A 160 8.05 -18.81 9.76
C ASN A 160 7.05 -19.58 10.63
N TYR A 161 7.45 -20.03 11.81
CA TYR A 161 6.61 -20.89 12.66
C TYR A 161 6.01 -20.16 13.87
N THR A 162 6.70 -19.19 14.46
CA THR A 162 6.16 -18.44 15.61
C THR A 162 5.34 -17.23 15.21
N SER A 163 5.66 -16.57 14.08
CA SER A 163 4.92 -15.39 13.61
C SER A 163 3.42 -15.65 13.43
N PRO A 164 2.96 -16.75 12.82
CA PRO A 164 1.52 -17.00 12.67
C PRO A 164 0.81 -17.18 14.00
N ALA A 165 1.43 -17.85 14.97
CA ALA A 165 0.86 -18.05 16.31
C ALA A 165 0.75 -16.71 17.06
N ILE A 166 1.77 -15.86 16.98
CA ILE A 166 1.78 -14.52 17.58
C ILE A 166 0.72 -13.63 16.91
N ILE A 167 0.65 -13.61 15.58
CA ILE A 167 -0.35 -12.83 14.84
C ILE A 167 -1.77 -13.31 15.18
N THR A 168 -1.99 -14.62 15.29
CA THR A 168 -3.30 -15.19 15.68
C THR A 168 -3.66 -14.76 17.10
N LEU A 169 -2.74 -14.91 18.07
CA LEU A 169 -2.95 -14.49 19.45
C LEU A 169 -3.30 -12.99 19.55
N ILE A 170 -2.59 -12.13 18.79
CA ILE A 170 -2.84 -10.69 18.75
C ILE A 170 -4.16 -10.37 18.06
N SER A 171 -4.51 -11.07 16.99
CA SER A 171 -5.71 -10.80 16.18
C SER A 171 -7.01 -11.24 16.85
N PHE A 172 -6.95 -12.27 17.70
CA PHE A 172 -8.09 -12.80 18.48
C PHE A 172 -8.10 -12.34 19.93
N SER A 173 -7.17 -11.47 20.33
CA SER A 173 -7.25 -10.80 21.62
C SER A 173 -8.48 -9.90 21.65
N GLU A 174 -9.16 -9.82 22.80
CA GLU A 174 -10.23 -8.84 23.04
C GLU A 174 -9.75 -7.39 22.84
N ASN A 175 -8.43 -7.18 22.89
CA ASN A 175 -7.78 -5.90 22.64
C ASN A 175 -7.40 -5.68 21.16
N ALA A 176 -7.71 -6.62 20.26
CA ALA A 176 -7.39 -6.53 18.85
C ALA A 176 -8.28 -5.48 18.15
N PRO A 177 -7.70 -4.48 17.47
CA PRO A 177 -8.49 -3.46 16.77
C PRO A 177 -9.46 -4.06 15.76
N VAL A 178 -9.02 -5.11 15.05
CA VAL A 178 -9.80 -5.84 14.03
C VAL A 178 -11.07 -6.45 14.61
N TYR A 179 -11.02 -7.00 15.82
CA TYR A 179 -12.18 -7.60 16.48
C TYR A 179 -13.27 -6.54 16.74
N GLY A 180 -12.87 -5.36 17.25
CA GLY A 180 -13.79 -4.25 17.51
C GLY A 180 -14.46 -3.67 16.26
N PHE A 181 -13.78 -3.65 15.12
CA PHE A 181 -14.34 -3.13 13.86
C PHE A 181 -15.02 -4.18 13.00
N ILE A 182 -14.68 -5.47 13.05
CA ILE A 182 -15.50 -6.50 12.40
C ILE A 182 -16.92 -6.45 12.97
N ILE A 183 -17.08 -6.18 14.27
CA ILE A 183 -18.38 -5.91 14.90
C ILE A 183 -19.05 -4.62 14.34
N TYR A 184 -18.27 -3.62 13.90
CA TYR A 184 -18.76 -2.29 13.48
C TYR A 184 -18.94 -2.10 11.95
N ALA A 185 -18.22 -2.85 11.10
CA ALA A 185 -18.23 -2.69 9.65
C ALA A 185 -19.01 -3.76 8.89
N LEU A 186 -19.22 -4.94 9.49
CA LEU A 186 -20.19 -5.93 8.99
C LEU A 186 -21.61 -5.33 8.93
N SER A 187 -21.88 -4.28 9.70
CA SER A 187 -23.14 -3.55 9.66
C SER A 187 -23.26 -2.50 8.52
N VAL A 188 -22.19 -2.16 7.76
CA VAL A 188 -22.19 -0.97 6.86
C VAL A 188 -21.76 -1.20 5.38
N ALA A 189 -20.75 -2.03 5.06
CA ALA A 189 -20.08 -1.98 3.73
C ALA A 189 -20.54 -2.99 2.63
N ILE A 190 -21.34 -4.02 2.94
CA ILE A 190 -21.74 -5.07 1.98
C ILE A 190 -22.63 -4.56 0.81
N SER A 191 -23.15 -3.33 0.88
CA SER A 191 -24.20 -2.87 -0.06
C SER A 191 -23.75 -2.04 -1.29
N GLY A 192 -22.49 -1.53 -1.41
CA GLY A 192 -22.18 -0.40 -2.33
C GLY A 192 -21.28 -0.59 -3.58
N VAL A 193 -20.01 -1.05 -3.45
CA VAL A 193 -18.94 -0.80 -4.47
C VAL A 193 -18.88 -1.80 -5.64
N VAL A 194 -19.35 -3.03 -5.46
CA VAL A 194 -19.33 -4.10 -6.48
C VAL A 194 -20.16 -3.74 -7.72
N VAL A 195 -21.16 -2.86 -7.55
CA VAL A 195 -22.11 -2.50 -8.59
C VAL A 195 -21.45 -1.66 -9.71
N PHE A 196 -20.48 -0.78 -9.43
CA PHE A 196 -19.97 0.20 -10.41
C PHE A 196 -19.09 -0.34 -11.53
N ARG A 197 -18.06 -1.12 -11.15
CA ARG A 197 -16.94 -1.44 -12.05
C ARG A 197 -17.35 -2.49 -13.08
N PHE A 198 -18.34 -3.32 -12.72
CA PHE A 198 -19.00 -4.28 -13.60
C PHE A 198 -19.63 -3.59 -14.83
N TRP A 199 -20.28 -2.45 -14.63
CA TRP A 199 -21.04 -1.76 -15.68
C TRP A 199 -20.18 -0.99 -16.70
N ASN A 200 -19.04 -0.43 -16.28
CA ASN A 200 -18.21 0.43 -17.15
C ASN A 200 -17.41 -0.37 -18.22
N ASN A 201 -16.98 -1.59 -17.89
CA ASN A 201 -16.25 -2.46 -18.84
C ASN A 201 -17.17 -3.14 -19.86
N ILE A 202 -18.45 -3.34 -19.54
CA ILE A 202 -19.45 -3.87 -20.48
C ILE A 202 -19.69 -2.88 -21.64
N LEU A 203 -19.56 -1.58 -21.39
CA LEU A 203 -19.76 -0.52 -22.38
C LEU A 203 -18.65 -0.35 -23.42
N LEU A 204 -17.41 -0.73 -23.08
CA LEU A 204 -16.24 -0.52 -23.93
C LEU A 204 -15.93 -1.67 -24.90
N LYS A 205 -16.43 -2.88 -24.62
CA LYS A 205 -16.06 -4.10 -25.35
C LYS A 205 -17.15 -4.71 -26.21
N LYS A 206 -18.41 -4.33 -26.01
CA LYS A 206 -19.52 -4.79 -26.83
C LYS A 206 -20.05 -3.62 -27.65
N ASP A 207 -20.49 -3.91 -28.88
CA ASP A 207 -21.41 -3.04 -29.62
C ASP A 207 -22.77 -3.05 -28.89
N VAL A 208 -22.80 -2.34 -27.77
CA VAL A 208 -23.98 -2.09 -26.99
C VAL A 208 -24.74 -0.99 -27.72
N SER A 209 -26.05 -1.21 -27.94
CA SER A 209 -26.88 -0.21 -28.57
C SER A 209 -26.75 1.13 -27.84
N PHE A 210 -26.71 2.22 -28.59
CA PHE A 210 -26.50 3.58 -28.08
C PHE A 210 -27.37 3.89 -26.83
N GLN A 211 -28.64 3.45 -26.81
CA GLN A 211 -29.53 3.67 -25.67
C GLN A 211 -29.08 2.94 -24.39
N LYS A 212 -28.63 1.68 -24.48
CA LYS A 212 -28.09 0.94 -23.34
C LYS A 212 -26.78 1.56 -22.85
N THR A 213 -25.97 2.09 -23.77
CA THR A 213 -24.74 2.83 -23.44
C THR A 213 -25.02 4.07 -22.59
N ILE A 214 -26.03 4.85 -22.98
CA ILE A 214 -26.45 6.04 -22.21
C ILE A 214 -27.05 5.66 -20.85
N GLN A 215 -27.85 4.59 -20.77
CA GLN A 215 -28.47 4.15 -19.51
C GLN A 215 -27.42 3.73 -18.47
N ILE A 216 -26.44 2.95 -18.90
CA ILE A 216 -25.35 2.50 -18.02
C ILE A 216 -24.48 3.70 -17.60
N TYR A 217 -24.19 4.64 -18.52
CA TYR A 217 -23.46 5.86 -18.19
C TYR A 217 -24.17 6.70 -17.09
N LYS A 218 -25.51 6.77 -17.11
CA LYS A 218 -26.30 7.47 -16.08
C LYS A 218 -26.24 6.78 -14.71
N GLN A 219 -26.26 5.44 -14.67
CA GLN A 219 -26.13 4.68 -13.42
C GLN A 219 -24.73 4.83 -12.80
N LEU A 220 -23.71 4.88 -13.66
CA LEU A 220 -22.36 5.21 -13.24
C LEU A 220 -22.28 6.65 -12.72
N LYS A 221 -22.96 7.60 -13.35
CA LYS A 221 -22.97 8.96 -12.80
C LYS A 221 -23.55 9.01 -11.37
N LEU A 222 -24.64 8.29 -11.10
CA LEU A 222 -25.27 8.25 -9.78
C LEU A 222 -24.36 7.69 -8.69
N MET A 223 -23.65 6.59 -8.95
CA MET A 223 -22.76 6.05 -7.91
C MET A 223 -21.44 6.83 -7.81
N THR A 224 -20.96 7.55 -8.83
CA THR A 224 -19.90 8.55 -8.64
C THR A 224 -20.36 9.66 -7.71
N ILE A 225 -21.59 10.17 -7.87
CA ILE A 225 -22.17 11.18 -6.98
C ILE A 225 -22.25 10.64 -5.55
N LEU A 226 -22.69 9.40 -5.37
CA LEU A 226 -22.82 8.78 -4.05
C LEU A 226 -21.46 8.55 -3.37
N VAL A 227 -20.44 8.13 -4.13
CA VAL A 227 -19.05 8.01 -3.64
C VAL A 227 -18.47 9.40 -3.33
N GLN A 228 -18.80 10.41 -4.13
CA GLN A 228 -18.37 11.78 -3.90
C GLN A 228 -19.05 12.38 -2.66
N GLU A 229 -20.31 12.06 -2.41
CA GLU A 229 -21.05 12.51 -1.22
C GLU A 229 -20.58 11.77 0.05
N ILE A 230 -20.25 10.49 -0.06
CA ILE A 230 -19.52 9.74 0.99
C ILE A 230 -18.14 10.36 1.21
N GLY A 231 -17.40 10.71 0.16
CA GLY A 231 -16.09 11.35 0.24
C GLY A 231 -16.17 12.76 0.84
N HIS A 232 -17.22 13.52 0.55
CA HIS A 232 -17.48 14.84 1.12
C HIS A 232 -17.79 14.75 2.61
N ASN A 233 -18.58 13.74 3.01
CA ASN A 233 -18.86 13.47 4.42
C ASN A 233 -17.67 12.85 5.15
N LEU A 234 -16.78 12.14 4.44
CA LEU A 234 -15.49 11.66 4.92
C LEU A 234 -14.41 12.71 4.61
N VAL A 235 -14.48 13.84 5.34
CA VAL A 235 -13.50 14.96 5.31
C VAL A 235 -12.05 14.47 5.25
N SER A 236 -11.75 13.31 5.84
CA SER A 236 -10.48 12.57 5.75
C SER A 236 -9.91 12.39 4.33
N MET A 237 -10.74 12.07 3.32
CA MET A 237 -10.27 11.90 1.94
C MET A 237 -9.84 13.22 1.30
N CYS A 238 -10.37 14.37 1.75
CA CYS A 238 -9.90 15.69 1.31
C CYS A 238 -8.73 16.21 2.16
N LEU A 239 -8.59 15.71 3.39
CA LEU A 239 -7.52 16.05 4.31
C LEU A 239 -6.27 15.17 4.18
N HIS A 240 -6.22 14.17 3.30
CA HIS A 240 -5.02 13.32 3.12
C HIS A 240 -3.74 14.15 2.95
N HIS A 241 -3.81 15.22 2.16
CA HIS A 241 -2.72 16.19 2.02
C HIS A 241 -2.34 16.84 3.36
N ALA A 242 -3.32 17.36 4.09
CA ALA A 242 -3.10 17.97 5.41
C ALA A 242 -2.52 16.97 6.41
N TYR A 243 -2.98 15.72 6.41
CA TYR A 243 -2.44 14.65 7.25
C TYR A 243 -0.99 14.34 6.90
N CYS A 244 -0.65 14.21 5.61
CA CYS A 244 0.72 14.00 5.18
C CYS A 244 1.63 15.17 5.57
N VAL A 245 1.13 16.41 5.55
CA VAL A 245 1.88 17.59 6.02
C VAL A 245 2.08 17.55 7.54
N ILE A 246 1.03 17.28 8.32
CA ILE A 246 1.09 17.23 9.78
C ILE A 246 2.02 16.10 10.26
N ILE A 247 1.85 14.88 9.73
CA ILE A 247 2.69 13.72 10.10
C ILE A 247 4.16 14.01 9.81
N SER A 248 4.45 14.54 8.63
CA SER A 248 5.81 14.92 8.25
C SER A 248 6.36 16.05 9.13
N THR A 249 5.53 17.02 9.50
CA THR A 249 5.90 18.12 10.41
C THR A 249 6.28 17.61 11.80
N MET A 250 5.46 16.71 12.38
CA MET A 250 5.71 16.10 13.69
C MET A 250 6.96 15.23 13.67
N ALA A 251 7.12 14.41 12.63
CA ALA A 251 8.31 13.58 12.44
C ALA A 251 9.58 14.45 12.39
N MET A 252 9.56 15.53 11.59
CA MET A 252 10.69 16.43 11.45
C MET A 252 10.98 17.22 12.74
N TYR A 253 9.94 17.65 13.46
CA TYR A 253 10.08 18.32 14.76
C TYR A 253 10.78 17.44 15.80
N HIS A 254 10.30 16.20 15.99
CA HIS A 254 10.89 15.27 16.95
C HIS A 254 12.30 14.84 16.54
N PHE A 255 12.56 14.73 15.25
CA PHE A 255 13.91 14.50 14.74
C PHE A 255 14.85 15.64 15.14
N ILE A 256 14.48 16.91 14.91
CA ILE A 256 15.32 18.06 15.25
C ILE A 256 15.55 18.17 16.76
N LEU A 257 14.53 17.90 17.59
CA LEU A 257 14.66 17.92 19.05
C LEU A 257 15.71 16.94 19.61
N GLN A 258 16.01 15.85 18.91
CA GLN A 258 17.07 14.93 19.35
C GLN A 258 18.46 15.58 19.32
N PHE A 259 18.65 16.63 18.51
CA PHE A 259 19.94 17.29 18.32
C PHE A 259 20.06 18.64 19.04
N THR A 260 19.08 19.03 19.85
CA THR A 260 19.16 20.25 20.66
C THR A 260 20.08 20.03 21.88
N LYS A 261 20.82 21.08 22.27
CA LYS A 261 21.86 21.01 23.30
C LYS A 261 21.26 20.57 24.65
N GLY A 262 21.86 19.54 25.26
CA GLY A 262 21.45 19.00 26.56
C GLY A 262 20.70 17.66 26.51
N ASN A 263 20.23 17.25 25.32
CA ASN A 263 19.62 15.94 25.12
C ASN A 263 20.65 14.91 24.65
N GLN A 264 20.55 13.67 25.15
CA GLN A 264 21.25 12.54 24.54
C GLN A 264 20.46 12.07 23.31
N VAL A 265 21.13 11.94 22.17
CA VAL A 265 20.51 11.46 20.94
C VAL A 265 20.04 10.02 21.11
N SER A 266 18.74 9.80 21.02
CA SER A 266 18.16 8.46 21.06
C SER A 266 17.92 7.91 19.66
N VAL A 267 18.62 6.84 19.32
CA VAL A 267 18.43 6.10 18.06
C VAL A 267 17.00 5.58 17.93
N LEU A 268 16.38 5.19 19.05
CA LEU A 268 15.00 4.71 19.11
C LEU A 268 13.97 5.78 18.74
N VAL A 269 14.31 7.07 18.84
CA VAL A 269 13.44 8.18 18.42
C VAL A 269 13.80 8.67 17.02
N THR A 270 15.09 8.69 16.70
CA THR A 270 15.63 9.21 15.43
C THR A 270 15.24 8.33 14.23
N LEU A 271 15.30 7.00 14.37
CA LEU A 271 15.02 6.10 13.25
C LEU A 271 13.52 6.08 12.85
N PRO A 272 12.56 5.98 13.79
CA PRO A 272 11.14 6.00 13.43
C PRO A 272 10.67 7.32 12.84
N THR A 273 11.25 8.45 13.29
CA THR A 273 10.88 9.79 12.77
C THR A 273 11.28 9.96 11.31
N VAL A 274 12.50 9.59 10.93
CA VAL A 274 12.94 9.62 9.52
C VAL A 274 12.10 8.70 8.64
N LEU A 275 11.80 7.48 9.10
CA LEU A 275 10.99 6.53 8.34
C LEU A 275 9.56 7.05 8.13
N THR A 276 8.97 7.65 9.16
CA THR A 276 7.62 8.21 9.12
C THR A 276 7.52 9.35 8.10
N PHE A 277 8.52 10.24 8.04
CA PHE A 277 8.59 11.34 7.09
C PHE A 277 8.63 10.87 5.62
N LEU A 278 9.46 9.85 5.33
CA LEU A 278 9.56 9.30 3.97
C LEU A 278 8.27 8.62 3.51
N LEU A 279 7.60 7.88 4.40
CA LEU A 279 6.34 7.19 4.09
C LEU A 279 5.18 8.16 3.83
N ALA A 280 5.05 9.20 4.65
CA ALA A 280 4.01 10.22 4.48
C ALA A 280 4.14 10.96 3.14
N THR A 281 5.39 11.30 2.76
CA THR A 281 5.68 11.96 1.48
C THR A 281 5.37 11.05 0.28
N GLY A 282 5.70 9.75 0.36
CA GLY A 282 5.44 8.80 -0.73
C GLY A 282 3.94 8.51 -0.96
N PHE A 283 3.15 8.45 0.12
CA PHE A 283 1.70 8.21 0.05
C PHE A 283 0.97 9.33 -0.70
N GLU A 284 1.31 10.58 -0.40
CA GLU A 284 0.74 11.77 -1.04
C GLU A 284 0.92 11.74 -2.56
N MET A 285 2.12 11.39 -3.03
CA MET A 285 2.43 11.34 -4.46
C MET A 285 1.65 10.25 -5.22
N LEU A 286 1.36 9.11 -4.55
CA LEU A 286 0.59 8.01 -5.14
C LEU A 286 -0.89 8.36 -5.30
N ALA A 287 -1.49 9.02 -4.30
CA ALA A 287 -2.90 9.43 -4.33
C ALA A 287 -3.17 10.36 -5.53
N ILE A 288 -2.28 11.33 -5.77
CA ILE A 288 -2.40 12.32 -6.86
C ILE A 288 -2.33 11.64 -8.24
N CYS A 289 -1.44 10.66 -8.41
CA CYS A 289 -1.23 9.98 -9.69
C CYS A 289 -2.45 9.15 -10.14
N GLU A 290 -3.14 8.48 -9.22
CA GLU A 290 -4.29 7.62 -9.54
C GLU A 290 -5.53 8.44 -9.93
N ILE A 291 -5.76 9.57 -9.26
CA ILE A 291 -6.84 10.52 -9.59
C ILE A 291 -6.67 11.08 -11.02
N ALA A 292 -5.43 11.40 -11.42
CA ALA A 292 -5.14 11.92 -12.76
C ALA A 292 -5.43 10.90 -13.89
N LYS A 293 -5.14 9.62 -13.68
CA LYS A 293 -5.39 8.55 -14.66
C LYS A 293 -6.89 8.28 -14.86
N ALA A 294 -7.65 8.18 -13.76
CA ALA A 294 -9.09 7.96 -13.83
C ALA A 294 -9.81 9.06 -14.64
N THR A 295 -9.39 10.30 -14.44
CA THR A 295 -9.90 11.48 -15.17
C THR A 295 -9.58 11.41 -16.67
N THR A 296 -8.37 11.00 -17.05
CA THR A 296 -7.96 10.89 -18.46
C THR A 296 -8.76 9.82 -19.21
N ALA A 297 -9.02 8.67 -18.58
CA ALA A 297 -9.79 7.58 -19.18
C ALA A 297 -11.26 7.96 -19.43
N SER A 298 -11.91 8.67 -18.50
CA SER A 298 -13.29 9.15 -18.70
C SER A 298 -13.39 10.12 -19.88
N LYS A 299 -12.38 10.98 -20.09
CA LYS A 299 -12.34 11.93 -21.22
C LYS A 299 -12.20 11.22 -22.56
N GLU A 300 -11.42 10.14 -22.62
CA GLU A 300 -11.21 9.35 -23.85
C GLU A 300 -12.46 8.56 -24.28
N ILE A 301 -13.22 8.01 -23.32
CA ILE A 301 -14.51 7.34 -23.63
C ILE A 301 -15.48 8.31 -24.29
N LEU A 302 -15.59 9.52 -23.73
CA LEU A 302 -16.45 10.56 -24.27
C LEU A 302 -16.00 10.97 -25.68
N ARG A 303 -14.69 11.04 -25.92
CA ARG A 303 -14.10 11.31 -27.24
C ARG A 303 -14.48 10.24 -28.26
N LYS A 304 -14.34 8.96 -27.92
CA LYS A 304 -14.71 7.83 -28.81
C LYS A 304 -16.20 7.78 -29.12
N LEU A 305 -17.06 8.04 -28.13
CA LEU A 305 -18.51 8.14 -28.35
C LEU A 305 -18.89 9.30 -29.28
N LEU A 306 -18.14 10.40 -29.24
CA LEU A 306 -18.32 11.51 -30.18
C LEU A 306 -17.88 11.13 -31.60
N THR A 307 -16.74 10.44 -31.75
CA THR A 307 -16.22 10.04 -33.08
C THR A 307 -17.08 8.96 -33.74
N ASN A 308 -17.53 7.95 -32.98
CA ASN A 308 -18.30 6.82 -33.53
C ASN A 308 -19.74 7.19 -33.96
N HIS A 309 -20.24 8.34 -33.54
CA HIS A 309 -21.59 8.81 -33.86
C HIS A 309 -21.59 10.15 -34.60
N GLU A 310 -20.54 10.40 -35.39
CA GLU A 310 -20.41 11.64 -36.13
C GLU A 310 -21.64 11.90 -37.02
N ASN A 311 -22.16 10.89 -37.71
CA ASN A 311 -23.23 11.10 -38.69
C ASN A 311 -24.64 11.32 -38.09
N ASP A 312 -24.84 11.16 -36.78
CA ASP A 312 -26.14 11.33 -36.11
C ASP A 312 -26.17 12.58 -35.21
N LYS A 313 -26.84 13.64 -35.68
CA LYS A 313 -26.94 14.95 -35.00
C LYS A 313 -27.59 14.85 -33.62
N TYR A 314 -28.58 13.98 -33.44
CA TYR A 314 -29.27 13.80 -32.17
C TYR A 314 -28.36 13.10 -31.16
N ARG A 315 -27.72 11.99 -31.55
CA ARG A 315 -26.79 11.27 -30.67
C ARG A 315 -25.60 12.12 -30.27
N ARG A 316 -25.05 12.91 -31.19
CA ARG A 316 -23.96 13.84 -30.90
C ARG A 316 -24.35 14.89 -29.85
N ARG A 317 -25.58 15.41 -29.90
CA ARG A 317 -26.10 16.35 -28.90
C ARG A 317 -26.23 15.70 -27.52
N VAL A 318 -26.74 14.46 -27.48
CA VAL A 318 -26.85 13.68 -26.23
C VAL A 318 -25.47 13.41 -25.62
N VAL A 319 -24.49 12.98 -26.41
CA VAL A 319 -23.12 12.71 -25.91
C VAL A 319 -22.46 14.00 -25.42
N ARG A 320 -22.60 15.14 -26.12
CA ARG A 320 -22.08 16.44 -25.67
C ARG A 320 -22.68 16.93 -24.35
N SER A 321 -23.90 16.51 -24.01
CA SER A 321 -24.54 16.84 -22.74
C SER A 321 -24.02 16.00 -21.56
N LEU A 322 -23.23 14.95 -21.83
CA LEU A 322 -22.60 14.14 -20.79
C LEU A 322 -21.29 14.81 -20.34
N LEU A 323 -21.23 15.18 -19.07
CA LEU A 323 -19.98 15.59 -18.42
C LEU A 323 -19.11 14.35 -18.16
N PRO A 324 -17.78 14.47 -18.22
CA PRO A 324 -16.88 13.42 -17.77
C PRO A 324 -17.25 13.00 -16.34
N ASN A 325 -17.28 11.69 -16.07
CA ASN A 325 -17.44 11.16 -14.71
C ASN A 325 -16.09 11.26 -13.97
N SER A 326 -15.52 12.47 -13.91
CA SER A 326 -14.37 12.78 -13.06
C SER A 326 -14.87 13.34 -11.74
N ILE A 327 -14.38 12.80 -10.64
CA ILE A 327 -14.59 13.37 -9.31
C ILE A 327 -13.93 14.76 -9.33
N SER A 328 -14.74 15.81 -9.32
CA SER A 328 -14.27 17.19 -9.26
C SER A 328 -13.81 17.49 -7.84
N LEU A 329 -12.67 16.93 -7.44
CA LEU A 329 -11.94 17.46 -6.29
C LEU A 329 -11.31 18.76 -6.77
N GLU A 330 -11.43 19.83 -5.98
CA GLU A 330 -10.77 21.14 -6.18
C GLU A 330 -9.27 21.01 -6.51
N PHE A 331 -8.68 19.88 -6.11
CA PHE A 331 -7.36 19.41 -6.49
C PHE A 331 -7.10 19.28 -8.00
N VAL A 332 -8.13 19.00 -8.82
CA VAL A 332 -8.02 18.74 -10.27
C VAL A 332 -7.72 20.00 -11.08
N ASP A 333 -8.08 21.19 -10.59
CA ASP A 333 -7.64 22.44 -11.24
C ASP A 333 -6.13 22.66 -11.07
N SER A 334 -5.50 22.08 -10.03
CA SER A 334 -4.04 22.00 -9.92
C SER A 334 -3.41 20.92 -10.84
N VAL A 335 -4.22 20.02 -11.39
CA VAL A 335 -3.80 18.93 -12.29
C VAL A 335 -3.68 19.40 -13.75
N ASP A 336 -4.34 20.49 -14.15
CA ASP A 336 -4.10 21.07 -15.50
C ASP A 336 -2.67 21.61 -15.62
N THR A 337 -2.07 22.03 -14.49
CA THR A 337 -0.63 22.26 -14.39
C THR A 337 0.22 20.97 -14.45
N ILE A 338 -0.29 19.79 -14.07
CA ILE A 338 0.40 18.49 -14.23
C ILE A 338 0.49 18.09 -15.71
N ARG A 339 -0.55 18.35 -16.50
CA ARG A 339 -0.56 18.09 -17.95
C ARG A 339 0.44 18.97 -18.71
N ASN A 340 0.70 20.18 -18.22
CA ASN A 340 1.60 21.15 -18.85
C ASN A 340 3.00 21.21 -18.19
N GLY A 341 3.32 20.28 -17.28
CA GLY A 341 4.63 20.18 -16.65
C GLY A 341 4.67 20.62 -15.18
N ILE A 342 3.97 19.91 -14.30
CA ILE A 342 4.38 19.83 -12.88
C ILE A 342 5.20 18.56 -12.73
N GLY A 343 6.52 18.73 -12.64
CA GLY A 343 7.39 17.73 -12.03
C GLY A 343 7.81 18.10 -10.62
N MET A 344 7.95 19.39 -10.32
CA MET A 344 8.68 19.85 -9.14
C MET A 344 7.89 20.83 -8.26
N VAL A 345 7.05 21.70 -8.85
CA VAL A 345 6.46 22.84 -8.13
C VAL A 345 5.50 22.41 -7.00
N TYR A 346 4.66 21.40 -7.24
CA TYR A 346 3.77 20.87 -6.20
C TYR A 346 4.55 20.27 -5.03
N PHE A 347 5.59 19.48 -5.36
CA PHE A 347 6.44 18.85 -4.36
C PHE A 347 7.23 19.88 -3.54
N LEU A 348 7.79 20.89 -4.20
CA LEU A 348 8.49 21.99 -3.51
C LEU A 348 7.55 22.72 -2.55
N ARG A 349 6.29 22.96 -2.93
CA ARG A 349 5.29 23.55 -2.02
C ARG A 349 4.93 22.64 -0.84
N TYR A 350 4.90 21.33 -1.04
CA TYR A 350 4.70 20.39 0.07
C TYR A 350 5.87 20.46 1.08
N ALA A 351 7.11 20.38 0.58
CA ALA A 351 8.31 20.44 1.43
C ALA A 351 8.41 21.78 2.18
N ASP A 352 8.11 22.89 1.50
CA ASP A 352 8.10 24.24 2.06
C ASP A 352 7.12 24.37 3.23
N ARG A 353 5.91 23.80 3.10
CA ARG A 353 4.91 23.77 4.19
C ARG A 353 5.40 22.98 5.40
N VAL A 354 5.96 21.80 5.19
CA VAL A 354 6.49 20.97 6.29
C VAL A 354 7.60 21.72 7.03
N GLN A 355 8.57 22.28 6.30
CA GLN A 355 9.67 23.05 6.89
C GLN A 355 9.16 24.27 7.68
N SER A 356 8.23 25.04 7.11
CA SER A 356 7.66 26.24 7.74
C SER A 356 6.98 25.91 9.07
N TYR A 357 6.14 24.87 9.10
CA TYR A 357 5.45 24.47 10.33
C TYR A 357 6.39 23.88 11.38
N THR A 358 7.36 23.07 10.97
CA THR A 358 8.36 22.55 11.91
C THR A 358 9.15 23.68 12.57
N SER A 359 9.56 24.68 11.80
CA SER A 359 10.30 25.85 12.32
C SER A 359 9.45 26.65 13.31
N THR A 360 8.17 26.86 13.00
CA THR A 360 7.22 27.58 13.86
C THR A 360 7.05 26.89 15.20
N TRP A 361 6.91 25.56 15.21
CA TRP A 361 6.83 24.78 16.44
C TRP A 361 8.11 24.84 17.29
N LEU A 362 9.28 24.73 16.66
CA LEU A 362 10.56 24.83 17.37
C LEU A 362 10.69 26.19 18.08
N LEU A 363 10.33 27.29 17.42
CA LEU A 363 10.39 28.63 18.02
C LEU A 363 9.39 28.80 19.17
N ALA A 364 8.17 28.28 19.04
CA ALA A 364 7.16 28.36 20.09
C ALA A 364 7.58 27.63 21.37
N THR A 365 8.24 26.47 21.24
CA THR A 365 8.66 25.68 22.41
C THR A 365 9.87 26.24 23.14
N LYS A 366 10.76 26.93 22.43
CA LYS A 366 11.93 27.57 23.03
C LYS A 366 11.59 28.70 23.99
N HIS A 367 10.46 29.39 23.80
CA HIS A 367 10.03 30.48 24.70
C HIS A 367 9.47 30.01 26.04
N ASN A 368 9.18 28.71 26.18
CA ASN A 368 8.59 28.13 27.39
C ASN A 368 9.61 27.38 28.26
N GLN A 369 10.89 27.41 27.89
CA GLN A 369 12.03 26.90 28.65
C GLN A 369 12.89 28.07 29.12
#